data_AF-A0A848W7J1-F1
#
_entry.id   AF-A0A848W7J1-F1
#
_cell.length_a   1.000
_cell.length_b   1.000
_cell.length_c   1.000
_cell.angle_alpha   90.00
_cell.angle_beta   90.00
_cell.angle_gamma   90.00
#
_symmetry.space_group_name_H-M   'P 1'
#
loop_
_entity.id
_entity.type
_entity.pdbx_description
1 polymer ?
#
loop_
_entity_poly.entity_id
_entity_poly.type
_entity_poly.pdbx_seq_one_letter_code
_entity_poly.pdbx_strand_id
1 'polypeptide(L)'
;MHLRALCWLRWFLTALFALLAAAFVGLAVYAVLQFGLWWPRRFGFGEAAGFVLAALTMLPFLLLFTRLDWSRPMGWLAAKFSQMITPLDRRIDTLRSGD
;
A
#
# COMPACT_ATOMS: atom_id res chain seq x y z
N MET A 1 -31.67 7.76 -10.11
CA MET A 1 -30.58 6.95 -10.72
C MET A 1 -29.18 7.53 -10.47
N HIS A 2 -28.99 8.86 -10.53
CA HIS A 2 -27.68 9.51 -10.29
C HIS A 2 -27.02 9.18 -8.93
N LEU A 3 -27.81 9.05 -7.86
CA LEU A 3 -27.28 8.78 -6.52
C LEU A 3 -26.63 7.39 -6.40
N ARG A 4 -27.23 6.36 -7.02
CA ARG A 4 -26.63 5.01 -7.06
C ARG A 4 -25.32 5.00 -7.84
N ALA A 5 -25.23 5.74 -8.96
CA ALA A 5 -24.02 5.85 -9.77
C ALA A 5 -22.87 6.55 -9.01
N LEU A 6 -23.17 7.62 -8.26
CA LEU A 6 -22.20 8.33 -7.43
C LEU A 6 -21.69 7.45 -6.27
N CYS A 7 -22.58 6.71 -5.61
CA CYS A 7 -22.18 5.74 -4.58
C CYS A 7 -21.29 4.63 -5.16
N TRP A 8 -21.61 4.12 -6.35
CA TRP A 8 -20.79 3.12 -7.04
C TRP A 8 -19.41 3.66 -7.39
N LEU A 9 -19.34 4.90 -7.89
CA LEU A 9 -18.09 5.57 -8.20
C LEU A 9 -17.21 5.75 -6.96
N ARG A 10 -17.81 6.11 -5.81
CA ARG A 10 -17.08 6.18 -4.53
C ARG A 10 -16.47 4.83 -4.16
N TRP A 11 -17.29 3.78 -4.16
CA TRP A 11 -16.85 2.42 -3.84
C TRP A 11 -15.73 1.94 -4.77
N PHE A 12 -15.86 2.21 -6.07
CA PHE A 12 -14.85 1.86 -7.06
C PHE A 12 -13.53 2.59 -6.79
N LEU A 13 -13.57 3.89 -6.52
CA LEU A 13 -12.37 4.67 -6.21
C LEU A 13 -11.68 4.18 -4.93
N THR A 14 -12.46 3.88 -3.88
CA THR A 14 -11.91 3.34 -2.62
C THR A 14 -11.29 1.96 -2.82
N ALA A 15 -11.96 1.07 -3.57
CA ALA A 15 -11.43 -0.24 -3.89
C ALA A 15 -10.14 -0.16 -4.72
N LEU A 16 -10.10 0.73 -5.71
CA LEU A 16 -8.91 0.94 -6.54
C LEU A 16 -7.74 1.47 -5.71
N PHE A 17 -7.99 2.42 -4.81
CA PHE A 17 -6.98 2.94 -3.90
C PHE A 17 -6.42 1.85 -2.98
N ALA A 18 -7.30 1.03 -2.39
CA ALA A 18 -6.90 -0.08 -1.54
C ALA A 18 -6.07 -1.12 -2.32
N LEU A 19 -6.47 -1.43 -3.56
CA LEU A 19 -5.75 -2.34 -4.43
C LEU A 19 -4.35 -1.81 -4.77
N LEU A 20 -4.24 -0.53 -5.14
CA LEU A 20 -2.95 0.11 -5.42
C LEU A 20 -2.04 0.13 -4.20
N ALA A 21 -2.57 0.46 -3.03
CA ALA A 21 -1.81 0.44 -1.78
C ALA A 21 -1.31 -0.98 -1.45
N ALA A 22 -2.17 -2.00 -1.58
CA ALA A 22 -1.80 -3.39 -1.37
C ALA A 22 -0.75 -3.87 -2.38
N ALA A 23 -0.91 -3.53 -3.67
CA ALA A 23 0.05 -3.86 -4.71
C ALA A 23 1.41 -3.20 -4.47
N PHE A 24 1.43 -1.94 -4.03
CA PHE A 24 2.66 -1.23 -3.69
C PHE A 24 3.40 -1.89 -2.52
N VAL A 25 2.68 -2.23 -1.44
CA VAL A 25 3.27 -2.96 -0.31
C VAL A 25 3.79 -4.33 -0.73
N GLY A 26 3.01 -5.08 -1.52
CA GLY A 26 3.42 -6.38 -2.04
C GLY A 26 4.68 -6.29 -2.92
N LEU A 27 4.77 -5.28 -3.78
CA LEU A 27 5.94 -5.03 -4.63
C LEU A 27 7.17 -4.68 -3.78
N ALA A 28 7.00 -3.84 -2.76
CA ALA A 28 8.08 -3.49 -1.84
C ALA A 28 8.62 -4.72 -1.10
N VAL A 29 7.73 -5.56 -0.55
CA VAL A 29 8.13 -6.82 0.11
C VAL A 29 8.81 -7.76 -0.87
N TYR A 30 8.27 -7.92 -2.08
CA TYR A 30 8.88 -8.75 -3.11
C TYR A 30 10.28 -8.28 -3.52
N ALA A 31 10.48 -6.97 -3.70
CA ALA A 31 11.78 -6.39 -4.02
C ALA A 31 12.82 -6.67 -2.93
N VAL A 32 12.42 -6.55 -1.67
CA VAL A 32 13.27 -6.87 -0.51
C VAL A 32 13.60 -8.37 -0.48
N LEU A 33 12.61 -9.24 -0.74
CA LEU A 33 12.82 -10.68 -0.86
C LEU A 33 13.83 -11.03 -1.94
N GLN A 34 13.62 -10.48 -3.12
CA GLN A 34 14.47 -10.76 -4.26
C GLN A 34 15.88 -10.23 -4.03
N PHE A 35 16.04 -9.05 -3.43
CA PHE A 35 17.34 -8.51 -3.07
C PHE A 35 18.07 -9.39 -2.03
N GLY A 36 17.36 -9.80 -0.98
CA GLY A 36 17.89 -10.66 0.08
C GLY A 36 18.37 -12.01 -0.44
N LEU A 37 17.65 -12.60 -1.40
CA LEU A 37 17.98 -13.90 -2.01
C LEU A 37 18.97 -13.81 -3.18
N TRP A 38 19.05 -12.67 -3.86
CA TRP A 38 19.88 -12.51 -5.05
C TRP A 38 21.37 -12.38 -4.71
N TRP A 39 21.70 -11.57 -3.71
CA TRP A 39 23.11 -11.30 -3.37
C TRP A 39 23.85 -12.56 -2.86
N PRO A 40 23.31 -13.42 -1.97
CA PRO A 40 24.04 -14.58 -1.47
C PRO A 40 24.28 -15.60 -2.59
N ARG A 41 23.34 -15.72 -3.53
CA ARG A 41 23.46 -16.55 -4.73
C ARG A 41 24.58 -16.08 -5.66
N ARG A 42 24.83 -14.76 -5.72
CA ARG A 42 25.90 -14.17 -6.53
C ARG A 42 27.31 -14.42 -5.96
N PHE A 43 27.42 -14.61 -4.65
CA PHE A 43 28.69 -14.89 -3.95
C PHE A 43 28.95 -16.37 -3.67
N GLY A 44 28.07 -17.27 -4.16
CA GLY A 44 28.29 -18.72 -4.07
C GLY A 44 28.15 -19.31 -2.66
N PHE A 45 27.44 -18.63 -1.76
CA PHE A 45 27.14 -19.18 -0.44
C PHE A 45 26.20 -20.40 -0.59
N GLY A 46 26.49 -21.49 0.13
CA GLY A 46 25.62 -22.67 0.15
C GLY A 46 24.21 -22.34 0.65
N GLU A 47 23.18 -23.11 0.24
CA GLU A 47 21.76 -22.76 0.44
C GLU A 47 21.43 -22.33 1.88
N ALA A 48 21.87 -23.09 2.88
CA ALA A 48 21.64 -22.76 4.29
C ALA A 48 22.30 -21.44 4.74
N ALA A 49 23.56 -21.20 4.34
CA ALA A 49 24.25 -19.95 4.63
C ALA A 49 23.61 -18.76 3.89
N GLY A 50 23.17 -18.99 2.65
CA GLY A 50 22.46 -18.01 1.84
C GLY A 50 21.14 -17.56 2.46
N PHE A 51 20.36 -18.48 3.04
CA PHE A 51 19.12 -18.15 3.75
C PHE A 51 19.37 -17.34 5.02
N VAL A 52 20.39 -17.68 5.81
CA VAL A 52 20.75 -16.93 7.03
C VAL A 52 21.21 -15.51 6.67
N LEU A 53 22.03 -15.36 5.62
CA LEU A 53 22.47 -14.08 5.10
C LEU A 53 21.32 -13.24 4.52
N ALA A 54 20.36 -13.88 3.85
CA ALA A 54 19.13 -13.23 3.36
C ALA A 54 18.25 -12.73 4.52
N ALA A 55 18.09 -13.52 5.58
CA ALA A 55 17.35 -13.11 6.76
C ALA A 55 18.03 -11.93 7.49
N LEU A 56 19.37 -11.96 7.59
CA LEU A 56 20.16 -10.87 8.16
C LEU A 56 20.04 -9.57 7.34
N THR A 57 20.02 -9.66 6.00
CA THR A 57 19.84 -8.47 5.15
C THR A 57 18.40 -7.96 5.12
N MET A 58 17.41 -8.81 5.36
CA MET A 58 16.01 -8.39 5.54
C MET A 58 15.74 -7.68 6.87
N LEU A 59 16.47 -8.05 7.91
CA LEU A 59 16.31 -7.53 9.27
C LEU A 59 16.35 -5.98 9.35
N PRO A 60 17.32 -5.27 8.75
CA PRO A 60 17.31 -3.81 8.72
C PRO A 60 16.14 -3.26 7.90
N PHE A 61 15.68 -3.95 6.86
CA PHE A 61 14.51 -3.54 6.07
C PHE A 61 13.21 -3.70 6.87
N LEU A 62 13.05 -4.80 7.59
CA LEU A 62 11.94 -5.03 8.52
C LEU A 62 11.95 -4.02 9.66
N LEU A 63 13.13 -3.71 10.22
CA LEU A 63 13.28 -2.66 11.22
C LEU A 63 12.94 -1.30 10.64
N LEU A 64 13.44 -0.96 9.46
CA LEU A 64 13.12 0.30 8.78
C LEU A 64 11.62 0.37 8.49
N PHE A 65 11.00 -0.72 8.04
CA PHE A 65 9.57 -0.80 7.76
C PHE A 65 8.73 -0.76 9.04
N THR A 66 9.20 -1.27 10.17
CA THR A 66 8.44 -1.19 11.44
C THR A 66 8.68 0.10 12.19
N ARG A 67 9.86 0.73 12.05
CA ARG A 67 10.19 2.02 12.65
C ARG A 67 9.81 3.22 11.82
N LEU A 68 9.70 3.09 10.49
CA LEU A 68 9.02 4.12 9.73
C LEU A 68 7.60 4.17 10.30
N ASP A 69 7.27 5.32 10.85
CA ASP A 69 5.94 5.61 11.34
C ASP A 69 5.02 5.73 10.12
N TRP A 70 4.69 4.58 9.50
CA TRP A 70 3.90 4.49 8.26
C TRP A 70 2.54 5.15 8.41
N SER A 71 2.10 5.37 9.66
CA SER A 71 0.94 6.19 10.01
C SER A 71 0.98 7.58 9.35
N ARG A 72 2.16 8.22 9.26
CA ARG A 72 2.32 9.55 8.66
C ARG A 72 2.20 9.54 7.13
N PRO A 73 2.99 8.77 6.37
CA PRO A 73 2.87 8.73 4.91
C PRO A 73 1.54 8.10 4.46
N MET A 74 1.05 7.03 5.11
CA MET A 74 -0.28 6.49 4.81
C MET A 74 -1.38 7.47 5.18
N GLY A 75 -1.27 8.16 6.33
CA GLY A 75 -2.22 9.19 6.74
C GLY A 75 -2.26 10.36 5.77
N TRP A 76 -1.11 10.80 5.26
CA TRP A 76 -1.03 11.83 4.22
C TRP A 76 -1.67 11.38 2.91
N LEU A 77 -1.39 10.14 2.46
CA LEU A 77 -1.99 9.55 1.26
C LEU A 77 -3.51 9.40 1.41
N ALA A 78 -3.97 8.92 2.56
CA ALA A 78 -5.39 8.80 2.89
C ALA A 78 -6.06 10.17 2.96
N ALA A 79 -5.39 11.20 3.50
CA ALA A 79 -5.90 12.57 3.54
C ALA A 79 -6.01 13.17 2.13
N LYS A 80 -5.01 12.95 1.26
CA LYS A 80 -5.06 13.38 -0.15
C LYS A 80 -6.18 12.68 -0.92
N PHE A 81 -6.32 11.38 -0.73
CA PHE A 81 -7.43 10.61 -1.31
C PHE A 81 -8.78 11.11 -0.80
N SER A 82 -8.90 11.34 0.50
CA SER A 82 -10.11 11.89 1.12
C SER A 82 -10.45 13.27 0.59
N GLN A 83 -9.46 14.17 0.40
CA GLN A 83 -9.66 15.46 -0.25
C GLN A 83 -10.21 15.31 -1.67
N MET A 84 -9.75 14.31 -2.42
CA MET A 84 -10.19 14.06 -3.79
C MET A 84 -11.64 13.53 -3.86
N ILE A 85 -12.06 12.73 -2.87
CA ILE A 85 -13.43 12.20 -2.78
C ILE A 85 -14.40 13.16 -2.07
N THR A 86 -13.92 14.07 -1.22
CA THR A 86 -14.74 15.07 -0.51
C THR A 86 -15.78 15.78 -1.40
N PRO A 87 -15.46 16.28 -2.62
CA PRO A 87 -16.47 16.89 -3.49
C PRO A 87 -17.53 15.88 -3.98
N LEU A 88 -17.17 14.61 -4.16
CA LEU A 88 -18.10 13.54 -4.51
C LEU A 88 -19.04 13.23 -3.34
N ASP A 89 -18.50 13.08 -2.12
CA ASP A 89 -19.30 12.86 -0.90
C ASP A 89 -20.26 14.02 -0.64
N ARG A 90 -19.80 15.28 -0.76
CA ARG A 90 -20.67 16.45 -0.62
C ARG A 90 -21.82 16.45 -1.61
N ARG A 91 -21.60 16.03 -2.86
CA ARG A 91 -22.65 15.88 -3.88
C ARG A 91 -23.62 14.76 -3.56
N ILE A 92 -23.15 13.64 -3.01
CA ILE A 92 -24.02 12.54 -2.57
C ILE A 92 -24.91 13.02 -1.41
N ASP A 93 -24.34 13.72 -0.43
CA ASP A 93 -25.07 14.20 0.74
C ASP A 93 -26.10 15.28 0.39
N THR A 94 -25.78 16.20 -0.52
CA THR A 94 -26.76 17.20 -1.00
C THR A 94 -27.93 16.54 -1.74
N LEU A 95 -27.66 15.55 -2.60
CA LEU A 95 -28.72 14.82 -3.29
C LEU A 95 -29.53 13.92 -2.35
N ARG A 96 -28.95 13.48 -1.23
CA ARG A 96 -29.63 12.66 -0.21
C ARG A 96 -30.49 13.48 0.75
N SER A 97 -30.14 14.75 0.97
CA SER A 97 -30.83 15.65 1.91
C SER A 97 -31.87 16.55 1.22
N GLY A 98 -31.88 16.57 -0.12
CA GLY A 98 -32.83 17.33 -0.94
C GLY A 98 -33.99 16.51 -1.51
N ASP A 99 -33.99 15.19 -1.30
CA ASP A 99 -35.16 14.30 -1.37
C ASP A 99 -35.77 14.16 0.04
#